data_AF-A0A942M3I7-F1
#
_entry.id   AF-A0A942M3I7-F1
#
_cell.length_a   1.000
_cell.length_b   1.000
_cell.length_c   1.000
_cell.angle_alpha   90.00
_cell.angle_beta   90.00
_cell.angle_gamma   90.00
#
_symmetry.space_group_name_H-M   'P 1'
#
loop_
_entity.id
_entity.type
_entity.pdbx_description
1 polymer ?
#
loop_
_entity_poly.entity_id
_entity_poly.type
_entity_poly.pdbx_seq_one_letter_code
_entity_poly.pdbx_strand_id
1 'polypeptide(L)'
;MAVRPSGRRLDKWDAMFSGDVLSTKLSGYKDKMREQLSTIFPQLETVENEVKLILAEAGTPTILNSFYINFGREAWKNANKFTGAQLLNTIDVLLNKWVARGLDRDILERIRNTVFALAAPTP
;
A
#
# COMPACT_ATOMS: atom_id res chain seq x y z
N MET A 1 -13.78 22.36 -16.35
CA MET A 1 -14.45 22.15 -15.04
C MET A 1 -13.88 23.15 -14.05
N ALA A 2 -14.72 23.97 -13.41
CA ALA A 2 -14.26 24.94 -12.41
C ALA A 2 -13.93 24.26 -11.07
N VAL A 3 -12.88 24.74 -10.40
CA VAL A 3 -12.48 24.24 -9.07
C VAL A 3 -13.58 24.56 -8.06
N ARG A 4 -14.00 23.56 -7.26
CA ARG A 4 -15.02 23.77 -6.22
C ARG A 4 -14.50 24.73 -5.13
N PRO A 5 -15.28 25.77 -4.76
CA PRO A 5 -14.89 26.73 -3.73
C PRO A 5 -14.80 26.07 -2.35
N SER A 6 -14.00 26.65 -1.45
CA SER A 6 -13.74 26.11 -0.12
C SER A 6 -14.99 25.99 0.74
N GLY A 7 -15.89 26.99 0.74
CA GLY A 7 -17.13 26.98 1.53
C GLY A 7 -18.00 25.75 1.26
N ARG A 8 -18.25 25.45 -0.01
CA ARG A 8 -19.00 24.25 -0.41
C ARG A 8 -18.37 22.94 0.05
N ARG A 9 -17.05 22.91 0.31
CA ARG A 9 -16.36 21.73 0.87
C ARG A 9 -16.62 21.59 2.36
N LEU A 10 -16.66 22.71 3.09
CA LEU A 10 -16.97 22.78 4.51
C LEU A 10 -18.43 22.39 4.77
N ASP A 11 -19.37 22.99 4.04
CA ASP A 11 -20.81 22.69 4.21
C ASP A 11 -21.11 21.19 4.00
N LYS A 12 -20.42 20.58 3.03
CA LYS A 12 -20.53 19.14 2.78
C LYS A 12 -19.91 18.31 3.91
N TRP A 13 -18.82 18.78 4.50
CA TRP A 13 -18.15 18.11 5.62
C TRP A 13 -19.07 18.13 6.85
N ASP A 14 -19.61 19.29 7.22
CA ASP A 14 -20.54 19.43 8.36
C ASP A 14 -21.76 18.52 8.21
N ALA A 15 -22.36 18.47 7.01
CA ALA A 15 -23.49 17.59 6.73
C ALA A 15 -23.14 16.09 6.79
N MET A 16 -21.88 15.72 6.54
CA MET A 16 -21.43 14.32 6.53
C MET A 16 -21.05 13.81 7.92
N PHE A 17 -20.54 14.70 8.78
CA PHE A 17 -19.96 14.36 10.08
C PHE A 17 -20.89 14.66 11.26
N SER A 18 -22.19 14.83 11.04
CA SER A 18 -23.15 14.83 12.15
C SER A 18 -23.18 13.46 12.84
N GLY A 19 -23.29 13.46 14.18
CA GLY A 19 -23.17 12.26 15.01
C GLY A 19 -24.12 11.13 14.60
N ASP A 20 -25.36 11.49 14.24
CA ASP A 20 -26.39 10.54 13.81
C ASP A 20 -26.04 9.88 12.48
N VAL A 21 -25.59 10.67 11.49
CA VAL A 21 -25.22 10.16 10.16
C VAL A 21 -24.02 9.22 10.25
N LEU A 22 -23.06 9.52 11.12
CA LEU A 22 -21.90 8.65 11.34
C LEU A 22 -22.29 7.33 12.01
N SER A 23 -23.09 7.39 13.08
CA SER A 23 -23.52 6.21 13.82
C SER A 23 -24.31 5.25 12.94
N THR A 24 -25.29 5.76 12.17
CA THR A 24 -26.09 4.95 11.25
C THR A 24 -25.24 4.32 10.15
N LYS A 25 -24.33 5.08 9.53
CA LYS A 25 -23.46 4.54 8.48
C LYS A 25 -22.52 3.48 9.02
N LEU A 26 -21.80 3.75 10.12
CA LEU A 26 -20.82 2.82 10.66
C LEU A 26 -21.47 1.50 11.10
N SER A 27 -22.63 1.59 11.75
CA SER A 27 -23.39 0.41 12.16
C SER A 27 -23.83 -0.43 10.96
N GLY A 28 -24.26 0.20 9.86
CA GLY A 28 -24.64 -0.50 8.63
C GLY A 28 -23.48 -1.13 7.85
N TYR A 29 -22.24 -0.66 8.04
CA TYR A 29 -21.07 -1.19 7.32
C TYR A 29 -20.23 -2.16 8.13
N LYS A 30 -20.38 -2.21 9.46
CA LYS A 30 -19.49 -2.97 10.36
C LYS A 30 -19.25 -4.42 9.91
N ASP A 31 -20.31 -5.16 9.60
CA ASP A 31 -20.18 -6.58 9.23
C ASP A 31 -19.51 -6.75 7.87
N LYS A 32 -19.86 -5.91 6.90
CA LYS A 32 -19.22 -5.88 5.57
C LYS A 32 -17.74 -5.51 5.66
N MET A 33 -17.38 -4.56 6.53
CA MET A 33 -15.99 -4.21 6.80
C MET A 33 -15.24 -5.40 7.38
N ARG A 34 -15.84 -6.13 8.34
CA ARG A 34 -15.21 -7.30 8.94
C ARG A 34 -14.95 -8.41 7.91
N GLU A 35 -15.92 -8.69 7.05
CA GLU A 35 -15.78 -9.69 5.98
C GLU A 35 -14.67 -9.34 4.98
N GLN A 36 -14.57 -8.06 4.60
CA GLN A 36 -13.48 -7.59 3.74
C GLN A 36 -12.12 -7.71 4.44
N LEU A 37 -12.05 -7.32 5.71
CA LEU A 37 -10.82 -7.37 6.50
C LEU A 37 -10.35 -8.79 6.79
N SER A 38 -11.26 -9.75 6.97
CA SER A 38 -10.89 -11.16 7.14
C SER A 38 -10.22 -11.77 5.90
N THR A 39 -10.38 -11.15 4.74
CA THR A 39 -9.68 -11.53 3.50
C THR A 39 -8.37 -10.76 3.34
N ILE A 40 -8.39 -9.45 3.59
CA ILE A 40 -7.26 -8.56 3.34
C ILE A 40 -6.11 -8.78 4.33
N PHE A 41 -6.39 -8.95 5.63
CA PHE A 41 -5.34 -9.06 6.64
C PHE A 41 -4.45 -10.29 6.47
N PRO A 42 -4.97 -11.49 6.18
CA PRO A 42 -4.11 -12.64 5.89
C PRO A 42 -3.19 -12.42 4.68
N GLN A 43 -3.70 -11.80 3.61
CA GLN A 43 -2.89 -11.49 2.42
C GLN A 43 -1.75 -10.52 2.75
N LEU A 44 -2.04 -9.50 3.57
CA LEU A 44 -1.04 -8.54 3.99
C LEU A 44 0.00 -9.18 4.91
N GLU A 45 -0.43 -10.06 5.82
CA GLU A 45 0.45 -10.83 6.69
C GLU A 45 1.44 -11.69 5.89
N THR A 46 0.97 -12.39 4.85
CA THR A 46 1.84 -13.15 3.94
C THR A 46 2.94 -12.28 3.34
N VAL A 47 2.57 -11.13 2.76
CA VAL A 47 3.55 -10.19 2.16
C VAL A 47 4.55 -9.69 3.19
N GLU A 48 4.09 -9.33 4.40
CA GLU A 48 4.97 -8.83 5.46
C GLU A 48 5.96 -9.90 5.93
N ASN A 49 5.52 -11.15 6.02
CA ASN A 49 6.38 -12.27 6.41
C ASN A 49 7.42 -12.58 5.34
N GLU A 50 7.04 -12.60 4.05
CA GLU A 50 7.98 -12.81 2.96
C GLU A 50 9.04 -11.70 2.88
N VAL A 51 8.63 -10.44 3.04
CA VAL A 51 9.60 -9.32 3.12
C VAL A 51 10.55 -9.50 4.30
N LYS A 52 10.05 -9.87 5.49
CA LYS A 52 10.91 -10.12 6.66
C LYS A 52 11.92 -11.23 6.44
N LEU A 53 11.54 -12.31 5.73
CA LEU A 53 12.46 -13.39 5.38
C LEU A 53 13.61 -12.86 4.52
N ILE A 54 13.30 -12.07 3.49
CA ILE A 54 14.31 -11.45 2.62
C ILE A 54 15.25 -10.54 3.43
N LEU A 55 14.72 -9.74 4.36
CA LEU A 55 15.52 -8.85 5.20
C LEU A 55 16.43 -9.59 6.18
N ALA A 56 15.94 -10.71 6.73
CA ALA A 56 16.72 -11.57 7.61
C ALA A 56 17.90 -12.20 6.85
N GLU A 57 17.66 -12.69 5.62
CA GLU A 57 18.69 -13.23 4.74
C GLU A 57 19.71 -12.17 4.30
N ALA A 58 19.28 -10.93 4.10
CA ALA A 58 20.15 -9.81 3.74
C ALA A 58 20.92 -9.20 4.93
N GLY A 59 20.65 -9.63 6.16
CA GLY A 59 21.30 -9.09 7.36
C GLY A 59 21.00 -7.59 7.59
N THR A 60 19.81 -7.13 7.19
CA THR A 60 19.46 -5.71 7.26
C THR A 60 19.35 -5.25 8.73
N PRO A 61 19.85 -4.06 9.09
CA PRO A 61 19.63 -3.48 10.42
C PRO A 61 18.14 -3.38 10.76
N THR A 62 17.73 -3.84 11.94
CA THR A 62 16.32 -3.89 12.36
C THR A 62 15.61 -2.53 12.30
N ILE A 63 16.36 -1.44 12.48
CA ILE A 63 15.83 -0.07 12.36
C ILE A 63 15.28 0.23 10.96
N LEU A 64 15.83 -0.43 9.92
CA LEU A 64 15.43 -0.23 8.54
C LEU A 64 14.26 -1.13 8.11
N ASN A 65 13.95 -2.18 8.87
CA ASN A 65 12.96 -3.19 8.47
C ASN A 65 11.57 -2.61 8.21
N SER A 66 11.16 -1.61 9.00
CA SER A 66 9.87 -0.95 8.83
C SER A 66 9.75 -0.24 7.48
N PHE A 67 10.84 0.32 6.94
CA PHE A 67 10.83 0.99 5.64
C PHE A 67 10.70 0.00 4.49
N TYR A 68 11.40 -1.14 4.55
CA TYR A 68 11.26 -2.20 3.55
C TYR A 68 9.88 -2.87 3.60
N ILE A 69 9.32 -3.08 4.80
CA ILE A 69 7.94 -3.57 4.95
C ILE A 69 6.95 -2.57 4.33
N ASN A 70 7.14 -1.26 4.54
CA ASN A 70 6.31 -0.25 3.91
C ASN A 70 6.41 -0.26 2.38
N PHE A 71 7.59 -0.49 1.81
CA PHE A 71 7.73 -0.73 0.38
C PHE A 71 6.89 -1.94 -0.07
N GLY A 72 6.99 -3.08 0.62
CA GLY A 72 6.19 -4.27 0.32
C GLY A 72 4.68 -4.02 0.37
N ARG A 73 4.20 -3.28 1.37
CA ARG A 73 2.78 -2.89 1.50
C ARG A 73 2.32 -1.97 0.35
N GLU A 74 3.14 -0.99 -0.02
CA GLU A 74 2.84 -0.11 -1.15
C GLU A 74 2.85 -0.87 -2.48
N ALA A 75 3.76 -1.83 -2.65
CA ALA A 75 3.82 -2.69 -3.82
C ALA A 75 2.57 -3.59 -3.92
N TRP A 76 2.18 -4.23 -2.81
CA TRP A 76 0.95 -5.03 -2.74
C TRP A 76 -0.31 -4.21 -3.06
N LYS A 77 -0.41 -2.98 -2.53
CA LYS A 77 -1.51 -2.07 -2.88
C LYS A 77 -1.57 -1.77 -4.38
N ASN A 78 -0.43 -1.58 -5.03
CA ASN A 78 -0.39 -1.33 -6.47
C ASN A 78 -0.67 -2.59 -7.29
N ALA A 79 -0.20 -3.76 -6.85
CA ALA A 79 -0.49 -5.05 -7.48
C ALA A 79 -2.00 -5.38 -7.47
N ASN A 80 -2.72 -4.98 -6.42
CA ASN A 80 -4.18 -5.12 -6.37
C ASN A 80 -4.95 -4.08 -7.20
N LYS A 81 -4.27 -3.05 -7.74
CA LYS A 81 -4.91 -1.96 -8.48
C LYS A 81 -4.58 -1.97 -9.97
N PHE A 82 -3.38 -2.40 -10.33
CA PHE A 82 -2.83 -2.33 -11.68
C PHE A 82 -2.31 -3.69 -12.12
N THR A 83 -2.27 -3.92 -13.42
CA THR A 83 -1.75 -5.16 -14.03
C THR A 83 -0.82 -4.84 -15.19
N GLY A 84 -0.04 -5.84 -15.63
CA GLY A 84 0.83 -5.73 -16.80
C GLY A 84 1.84 -4.59 -16.73
N ALA A 85 2.07 -3.92 -17.86
CA ALA A 85 3.07 -2.85 -17.98
C ALA A 85 2.85 -1.68 -17.00
N GLN A 86 1.59 -1.35 -16.69
CA GLN A 86 1.28 -0.28 -15.74
C GLN A 86 1.76 -0.63 -14.33
N LEU A 87 1.59 -1.89 -13.91
CA LEU A 87 2.09 -2.35 -12.63
C LEU A 87 3.61 -2.26 -12.58
N LEU A 88 4.30 -2.76 -13.62
CA LEU A 88 5.76 -2.72 -13.70
C LEU A 88 6.31 -1.30 -13.56
N ASN A 89 5.76 -0.35 -14.32
CA ASN A 89 6.17 1.06 -14.25
C ASN A 89 5.89 1.68 -12.89
N THR A 90 4.74 1.36 -12.28
CA THR A 90 4.38 1.88 -10.96
C THR A 90 5.31 1.36 -9.87
N ILE A 91 5.68 0.08 -9.94
CA ILE A 91 6.63 -0.52 -8.99
C ILE A 91 8.04 0.02 -9.21
N ASP A 92 8.46 0.28 -10.44
CA ASP A 92 9.77 0.90 -10.70
C ASP A 92 9.87 2.32 -10.13
N VAL A 93 8.82 3.14 -10.32
CA VAL A 93 8.73 4.47 -9.68
C VAL A 93 8.76 4.35 -8.15
N LEU A 94 8.06 3.36 -7.60
CA LEU A 94 8.06 3.10 -6.16
C LEU A 94 9.45 2.72 -5.66
N LEU A 95 10.16 1.86 -6.39
CA LEU A 95 11.52 1.44 -6.08
C LEU A 95 12.47 2.63 -6.08
N ASN A 96 12.46 3.43 -7.15
CA ASN A 96 13.30 4.62 -7.26
C ASN A 96 13.05 5.63 -6.12
N LYS A 97 11.78 5.79 -5.69
CA LYS A 97 11.41 6.61 -4.53
C LYS A 97 12.06 6.12 -3.23
N TRP A 98 12.14 4.82 -3.01
CA TRP A 98 12.69 4.25 -1.78
C TRP A 98 14.22 4.16 -1.80
N VAL A 99 14.82 3.93 -2.96
CA VAL A 99 16.27 4.10 -3.17
C VAL A 99 16.69 5.55 -2.86
N ALA A 100 15.94 6.54 -3.33
CA ALA A 100 16.20 7.95 -3.02
C ALA A 100 16.07 8.30 -1.52
N ARG A 101 15.42 7.44 -0.72
CA ARG A 101 15.34 7.56 0.75
C ARG A 101 16.45 6.82 1.49
N GLY A 102 17.41 6.24 0.76
CA GLY A 102 18.57 5.56 1.32
C GLY A 102 18.39 4.06 1.55
N LEU A 103 17.36 3.43 0.96
CA LEU A 103 17.26 1.96 0.97
C LEU A 103 18.11 1.34 -0.14
N ASP A 104 18.57 0.12 0.11
CA ASP A 104 19.37 -0.66 -0.81
C ASP A 104 18.51 -1.14 -1.99
N ARG A 105 18.96 -0.83 -3.21
CA ARG A 105 18.28 -1.19 -4.45
C ARG A 105 18.16 -2.71 -4.59
N ASP A 106 19.21 -3.45 -4.29
CA ASP A 106 19.25 -4.90 -4.53
C ASP A 106 18.23 -5.61 -3.63
N ILE A 107 18.07 -5.14 -2.39
CA ILE A 107 17.05 -5.65 -1.47
C ILE A 107 15.64 -5.33 -1.97
N LEU A 108 15.40 -4.11 -2.47
CA LEU A 108 14.10 -3.72 -3.03
C LEU A 108 13.75 -4.51 -4.30
N GLU A 109 14.72 -4.75 -5.18
CA GLU A 109 14.55 -5.57 -6.38
C GLU A 109 14.30 -7.03 -6.02
N ARG A 110 14.96 -7.56 -4.99
CA ARG A 110 14.68 -8.90 -4.46
C ARG A 110 13.25 -9.01 -3.92
N ILE A 111 12.77 -8.01 -3.18
CA ILE A 111 11.37 -7.97 -2.74
C ILE A 111 10.42 -7.95 -3.94
N ARG A 112 10.67 -7.11 -4.96
CA ARG A 112 9.85 -7.06 -6.19
C ARG A 112 9.78 -8.44 -6.87
N ASN A 113 10.93 -9.09 -7.04
CA ASN A 113 11.04 -10.32 -7.80
C ASN A 113 10.46 -11.52 -7.02
N THR A 114 10.75 -11.63 -5.73
CA THR A 114 10.37 -12.81 -4.93
C THR A 114 8.92 -12.75 -4.45
N VAL A 115 8.46 -11.60 -3.96
CA VAL A 115 7.11 -11.44 -3.40
C VAL A 115 6.05 -11.29 -4.49
N PHE A 116 6.39 -10.62 -5.59
CA PHE A 116 5.40 -10.28 -6.64
C PHE A 116 5.67 -10.95 -7.99
N ALA A 117 6.77 -11.72 -8.14
CA ALA A 117 7.16 -12.35 -9.41
C ALA A 117 7.26 -11.35 -10.58
N LEU A 118 7.62 -10.09 -10.30
CA LEU A 118 7.69 -9.02 -11.30
C LEU A 118 9.14 -8.83 -11.79
N ALA A 119 9.37 -9.03 -13.09
CA ALA A 119 10.63 -8.69 -13.74
C ALA A 119 10.76 -7.16 -13.94
N ALA A 120 11.98 -6.68 -14.16
CA ALA A 120 12.20 -5.28 -14.51
C ALA A 120 11.47 -4.92 -15.83
N PRO A 121 10.91 -3.70 -15.97
CA PRO A 121 10.30 -3.28 -17.22
C PRO A 121 11.34 -3.28 -18.34
N THR A 122 10.97 -3.83 -19.51
CA THR A 122 11.79 -3.72 -20.72
C THR A 122 11.76 -2.29 -21.28
N PRO A 123 12.90 -1.78 -21.80
CA PRO A 123 12.97 -0.46 -22.43
C PRO A 123 12.00 -0.29 -23.61
#